data_AF-A0A0F9JH25-F1
#
_entry.id   AF-A0A0F9JH25-F1
#
_cell.length_a   1.000
_cell.length_b   1.000
_cell.length_c   1.000
_cell.angle_alpha   90.00
_cell.angle_beta   90.00
_cell.angle_gamma   90.00
#
_symmetry.space_group_name_H-M   'P 1'
#
loop_
_entity.id
_entity.type
_entity.pdbx_description
1 polymer ?
#
loop_
_entity_poly.entity_id
_entity_poly.type
_entity_poly.pdbx_seq_one_letter_code
_entity_poly.pdbx_strand_id
1 'polypeptide(L)'
;MNNKKLRISVIIISLLLVGTNIVSIANAGVPETPYSDVLLVQLGDDSIIEETTQIIMDNLNHRNERLLQEHERQEEEEFVEKLYRMIGTTSEINIGQLNIVGPRILDTNVIQISVESLENGILDSYKTQVLIIIGHGSEEGLNGENDKIPWDDVEKIITDNSAKYSIIASCFSERATKDLPNAIGFPNIIDGIVAANIISAILFKMVGETTLFINC
;
A
#
# COMPACT_ATOMS: atom_id res chain seq x y z
N MET A 1 -13.29 60.00 16.52
CA MET A 1 -13.19 58.65 17.12
C MET A 1 -13.15 57.49 16.12
N ASN A 2 -13.35 57.70 14.80
CA ASN A 2 -13.49 56.59 13.83
C ASN A 2 -12.18 55.95 13.33
N ASN A 3 -11.03 56.62 13.46
CA ASN A 3 -9.75 56.11 12.91
C ASN A 3 -9.06 55.01 13.76
N LYS A 4 -9.36 54.90 15.05
CA LYS A 4 -8.75 53.86 15.92
C LYS A 4 -9.36 52.47 15.67
N LYS A 5 -10.68 52.41 15.46
CA LYS A 5 -11.38 51.15 15.18
C LYS A 5 -10.96 50.56 13.83
N LEU A 6 -10.83 51.40 12.80
CA LEU A 6 -10.40 50.97 11.46
C LEU A 6 -8.98 50.37 11.47
N ARG A 7 -8.04 50.99 12.21
CA ARG A 7 -6.65 50.50 12.32
C ARG A 7 -6.56 49.15 13.04
N ILE A 8 -7.36 48.95 14.09
CA ILE A 8 -7.40 47.67 14.82
C ILE A 8 -7.98 46.56 13.92
N SER A 9 -9.05 46.86 13.17
CA SER A 9 -9.65 45.89 12.24
C SER A 9 -8.70 45.48 11.12
N VAL A 10 -7.94 46.42 10.54
CA VAL A 10 -6.94 46.10 9.51
C VAL A 10 -5.83 45.21 10.08
N ILE A 11 -5.33 45.51 11.27
CA ILE A 11 -4.29 44.68 11.92
C ILE A 11 -4.80 43.26 12.18
N ILE A 12 -6.04 43.11 12.68
CA ILE A 12 -6.64 41.80 12.96
C ILE A 12 -6.85 41.01 11.66
N ILE A 13 -7.37 41.65 10.60
CA ILE A 13 -7.58 41.00 9.30
C ILE A 13 -6.24 40.60 8.67
N SER A 14 -5.21 41.44 8.75
CA SER A 14 -3.86 41.11 8.28
C SER A 14 -3.23 39.96 9.07
N LEU A 15 -3.40 39.92 10.40
CA LEU A 15 -2.93 38.81 11.24
C LEU A 15 -3.67 37.51 10.95
N LEU A 16 -4.97 37.56 10.72
CA LEU A 16 -5.77 36.40 10.31
C LEU A 16 -5.33 35.87 8.95
N LEU A 17 -5.14 36.75 7.95
CA LEU A 17 -4.69 36.38 6.61
C LEU A 17 -3.26 35.82 6.60
N VAL A 18 -2.36 36.38 7.41
CA VAL A 18 -0.99 35.85 7.54
C VAL A 18 -1.01 34.52 8.29
N GLY A 19 -1.81 34.38 9.35
CA GLY A 19 -1.97 33.14 10.10
C GLY A 19 -2.54 32.00 9.26
N THR A 20 -3.58 32.25 8.46
CA THR A 20 -4.17 31.23 7.57
C THR A 20 -3.24 30.82 6.44
N ASN A 21 -2.46 31.77 5.88
CA ASN A 21 -1.48 31.44 4.84
C ASN A 21 -0.30 30.64 5.42
N ILE A 22 0.18 30.97 6.63
CA ILE A 22 1.25 30.20 7.27
C ILE A 22 0.77 28.77 7.60
N VAL A 23 -0.47 28.61 8.09
CA VAL A 23 -1.04 27.27 8.33
C VAL A 23 -1.27 26.50 7.04
N SER A 24 -1.72 27.17 5.96
CA SER A 24 -1.88 26.55 4.64
C SER A 24 -0.55 26.13 4.01
N ILE A 25 0.51 26.92 4.17
CA ILE A 25 1.86 26.61 3.66
C ILE A 25 2.53 25.54 4.54
N ALA A 26 2.29 25.56 5.85
CA ALA A 26 2.74 24.49 6.74
C ALA A 26 2.05 23.16 6.42
N ASN A 27 0.74 23.15 6.15
CA ASN A 27 0.02 21.94 5.71
C ASN A 27 0.42 21.48 4.31
N ALA A 28 0.77 22.38 3.39
CA ALA A 28 1.29 22.01 2.07
C ALA A 28 2.75 21.52 2.09
N GLY A 29 3.45 21.73 3.20
CA GLY A 29 4.84 21.34 3.42
C GLY A 29 5.03 20.14 4.36
N VAL A 30 3.95 19.59 4.92
CA VAL A 30 4.03 18.25 5.53
C VAL A 30 4.00 17.28 4.36
N PRO A 31 5.09 16.57 4.03
CA PRO A 31 5.02 15.49 3.07
C PRO A 31 3.96 14.52 3.58
N GLU A 32 2.86 14.38 2.84
CA GLU A 32 1.92 13.30 3.08
C GLU A 32 2.75 12.02 2.98
N THR A 33 2.90 11.31 4.09
CA THR A 33 3.60 10.02 4.10
C THR A 33 2.94 9.17 3.01
N PRO A 34 3.68 8.73 1.97
CA PRO A 34 3.09 7.95 0.90
C PRO A 34 2.44 6.72 1.53
N TYR A 35 1.11 6.65 1.40
CA TYR A 35 0.32 5.53 1.85
C TYR A 35 0.15 4.57 0.68
N SER A 36 0.44 3.29 0.88
CA SER A 36 0.10 2.24 -0.08
C SER A 36 -0.41 1.01 0.65
N ASP A 37 -1.36 0.28 0.06
CA ASP A 37 -1.75 -1.03 0.62
C ASP A 37 -0.58 -2.00 0.58
N VAL A 38 0.20 -1.96 -0.50
CA VAL A 38 1.38 -2.80 -0.71
C VAL A 38 2.58 -1.92 -1.06
N LEU A 39 3.70 -2.13 -0.38
CA LEU A 39 4.99 -1.51 -0.70
C LEU A 39 5.99 -2.60 -1.11
N LEU A 40 6.42 -2.59 -2.37
CA LEU A 40 7.49 -3.43 -2.87
C LEU A 40 8.81 -2.68 -2.77
N VAL A 41 9.78 -3.30 -2.13
CA VAL A 41 11.12 -2.75 -1.89
C VAL A 41 12.12 -3.62 -2.64
N GLN A 42 12.71 -3.06 -3.69
CA GLN A 42 13.78 -3.68 -4.46
C GLN A 42 15.12 -3.30 -3.82
N LEU A 43 15.84 -4.29 -3.30
CA LEU A 43 17.17 -4.12 -2.74
C LEU A 43 18.22 -4.48 -3.79
N GLY A 44 18.54 -3.51 -4.65
CA GLY A 44 19.40 -3.70 -5.82
C GLY A 44 18.67 -3.43 -7.14
N ASP A 45 19.38 -3.58 -8.26
CA ASP A 45 18.92 -3.24 -9.61
C ASP A 45 19.11 -4.38 -10.62
N ASP A 46 19.35 -5.61 -10.15
CA ASP A 46 19.57 -6.73 -11.05
C ASP A 46 18.27 -7.26 -11.67
N SER A 47 18.43 -7.92 -12.82
CA SER A 47 17.31 -8.39 -13.64
C SER A 47 16.39 -9.39 -12.92
N ILE A 48 16.90 -10.16 -11.94
CA ILE A 48 16.08 -11.14 -11.23
C ILE A 48 15.16 -10.40 -10.24
N ILE A 49 15.67 -9.38 -9.54
CA ILE A 49 14.86 -8.52 -8.67
C ILE A 49 13.80 -7.79 -9.49
N GLU A 50 14.17 -7.22 -10.64
CA GLU A 50 13.25 -6.53 -11.54
C GLU A 50 12.15 -7.49 -12.04
N GLU A 51 12.52 -8.66 -12.57
CA GLU A 51 11.58 -9.67 -13.06
C GLU A 51 10.62 -10.16 -11.97
N THR A 52 11.14 -10.45 -10.77
CA THR A 52 10.33 -10.85 -9.60
C THR A 52 9.30 -9.78 -9.26
N THR A 53 9.73 -8.52 -9.24
CA THR A 53 8.86 -7.38 -8.95
C THR A 53 7.79 -7.24 -10.02
N GLN A 54 8.17 -7.34 -11.30
CA GLN A 54 7.24 -7.23 -12.42
C GLN A 54 6.16 -8.32 -12.37
N ILE A 55 6.52 -9.57 -12.06
CA ILE A 55 5.53 -10.66 -11.93
C ILE A 55 4.53 -10.36 -10.81
N ILE A 56 4.98 -9.85 -9.66
CA ILE A 56 4.08 -9.48 -8.56
C ILE A 56 3.14 -8.35 -9.01
N MET A 57 3.69 -7.32 -9.66
CA MET A 57 2.93 -6.18 -10.18
C MET A 57 1.90 -6.60 -11.22
N ASP A 58 2.28 -7.43 -12.19
CA ASP A 58 1.38 -7.93 -13.22
C ASP A 58 0.23 -8.74 -12.62
N ASN A 59 0.52 -9.59 -11.63
CA ASN A 59 -0.50 -10.35 -10.92
C ASN A 59 -1.46 -9.44 -10.14
N LEU A 60 -0.96 -8.42 -9.45
CA LEU A 60 -1.77 -7.45 -8.72
C LEU A 60 -2.65 -6.61 -9.67
N ASN A 61 -2.10 -6.15 -10.78
CA ASN A 61 -2.82 -5.41 -11.81
C ASN A 61 -3.90 -6.27 -12.44
N HIS A 62 -3.59 -7.50 -12.85
CA HIS A 62 -4.56 -8.43 -13.40
C HIS A 62 -5.71 -8.73 -12.42
N ARG A 63 -5.41 -8.86 -11.13
CA ARG A 63 -6.46 -8.98 -10.09
C ARG A 63 -7.33 -7.72 -10.05
N ASN A 64 -6.73 -6.55 -9.95
CA ASN A 64 -7.45 -5.28 -9.85
C ASN A 64 -8.34 -5.06 -11.08
N GLU A 65 -7.83 -5.33 -12.29
CA GLU A 65 -8.60 -5.27 -13.54
C GLU A 65 -9.79 -6.23 -13.54
N ARG A 66 -9.60 -7.48 -13.12
CA ARG A 66 -10.71 -8.46 -13.02
C ARG A 66 -11.79 -8.01 -12.06
N LEU A 67 -11.40 -7.45 -10.91
CA LEU A 67 -12.36 -6.96 -9.93
C LEU A 67 -13.17 -5.77 -10.45
N LEU A 68 -12.52 -4.86 -11.19
CA LEU A 68 -13.22 -3.75 -11.85
C LEU A 68 -14.20 -4.27 -12.91
N GLN A 69 -13.78 -5.21 -13.75
CA GLN A 69 -14.66 -5.82 -14.77
C GLN A 69 -15.85 -6.58 -14.17
N GLU A 70 -15.63 -7.32 -13.07
CA GLU A 70 -16.71 -8.02 -12.36
C GLU A 70 -17.71 -7.04 -11.76
N HIS A 71 -17.24 -5.92 -11.21
CA HIS A 71 -18.10 -4.88 -10.67
C HIS A 71 -18.91 -4.17 -11.76
N GLU A 72 -18.27 -3.78 -12.88
CA GLU A 72 -18.96 -3.19 -14.03
C GLU A 72 -20.04 -4.12 -14.57
N ARG A 73 -19.76 -5.42 -14.68
CA ARG A 73 -20.75 -6.43 -15.10
C ARG A 73 -21.92 -6.54 -14.12
N GLN A 74 -21.65 -6.51 -12.81
CA GLN A 74 -22.70 -6.55 -11.79
C GLN A 74 -23.58 -5.29 -11.82
N GLU A 75 -22.99 -4.11 -11.99
CA GLU A 75 -23.74 -2.86 -12.12
C GLU A 75 -24.63 -2.87 -13.37
N GLU A 76 -24.13 -3.39 -14.50
CA GLU A 76 -24.91 -3.54 -15.73
C GLU A 76 -26.07 -4.54 -15.54
N GLU A 77 -25.83 -5.71 -14.93
CA GLU A 77 -26.86 -6.70 -14.64
C GLU A 77 -27.93 -6.15 -13.68
N GLU A 78 -27.52 -5.47 -12.61
CA GLU A 78 -28.45 -4.81 -11.69
C GLU A 78 -29.26 -3.71 -12.38
N PHE A 79 -28.62 -2.93 -13.25
CA PHE A 79 -29.29 -1.88 -14.01
C PHE A 79 -30.34 -2.47 -14.96
N VAL A 80 -29.99 -3.52 -15.70
CA VAL A 80 -30.90 -4.25 -16.60
C VAL A 80 -32.06 -4.86 -15.81
N GLU A 81 -31.81 -5.52 -14.67
CA GLU A 81 -32.86 -6.08 -13.82
C GLU A 81 -33.80 -4.99 -13.29
N LYS A 82 -33.26 -3.86 -12.82
CA LYS A 82 -34.04 -2.69 -12.39
C LYS A 82 -34.87 -2.13 -13.55
N LEU A 83 -34.32 -2.05 -14.76
CA LEU A 83 -35.03 -1.59 -15.96
C LEU A 83 -36.21 -2.51 -16.30
N TYR A 84 -36.01 -3.84 -16.25
CA TYR A 84 -37.08 -4.82 -16.46
C TYR A 84 -38.17 -4.76 -15.37
N ARG A 85 -37.79 -4.53 -14.10
CA ARG A 85 -38.77 -4.30 -13.00
C ARG A 85 -39.53 -2.98 -13.16
N MET A 86 -38.88 -1.92 -13.62
CA MET A 86 -39.50 -0.62 -13.92
C MET A 86 -40.53 -0.70 -15.05
N ILE A 87 -40.28 -1.50 -16.08
CA ILE A 87 -41.22 -1.72 -17.18
C ILE A 87 -42.46 -2.51 -16.71
N GLY A 88 -42.37 -3.26 -15.59
CA GLY A 88 -43.47 -4.04 -15.02
C GLY A 88 -44.25 -3.41 -13.86
N THR A 89 -43.73 -2.37 -13.19
CA THR A 89 -44.38 -1.79 -12.00
C THR A 89 -44.23 -0.26 -11.94
N THR A 90 -45.29 0.46 -12.31
CA THR A 90 -45.41 1.91 -12.07
C THR A 90 -45.91 2.16 -10.65
N SER A 91 -45.04 2.05 -9.65
CA SER A 91 -45.25 2.67 -8.34
C SER A 91 -43.97 2.63 -7.49
N GLU A 92 -43.37 3.83 -7.35
CA GLU A 92 -42.45 4.24 -6.28
C GLU A 92 -41.15 3.43 -6.10
N ILE A 93 -40.12 3.83 -6.85
CA ILE A 93 -38.74 3.46 -6.56
C ILE A 93 -38.14 4.53 -5.64
N ASN A 94 -37.84 4.13 -4.41
CA ASN A 94 -37.12 4.93 -3.43
C ASN A 94 -35.62 4.73 -3.66
N ILE A 95 -34.96 5.70 -4.32
CA ILE A 95 -33.55 5.63 -4.80
C ILE A 95 -32.52 5.79 -3.64
N GLY A 96 -32.96 5.75 -2.38
CA GLY A 96 -32.19 6.23 -1.23
C GLY A 96 -31.23 5.27 -0.53
N GLN A 97 -31.03 4.02 -0.98
CA GLN A 97 -30.14 3.07 -0.28
C GLN A 97 -29.35 2.20 -1.26
N LEU A 98 -28.45 2.82 -2.01
CA LEU A 98 -27.37 2.12 -2.71
C LEU A 98 -26.10 2.25 -1.88
N ASN A 99 -25.90 1.35 -0.91
CA ASN A 99 -24.58 1.09 -0.35
C ASN A 99 -23.79 0.32 -1.40
N ILE A 100 -23.25 1.01 -2.40
CA ILE A 100 -22.34 0.41 -3.37
C ILE A 100 -21.01 0.20 -2.66
N VAL A 101 -20.81 -0.98 -2.09
CA VAL A 101 -19.50 -1.46 -1.66
C VAL A 101 -18.79 -1.92 -2.92
N GLY A 102 -17.99 -1.04 -3.52
CA GLY A 102 -17.16 -1.38 -4.69
C GLY A 102 -16.02 -2.34 -4.33
N PRO A 103 -15.37 -2.95 -5.36
CA PRO A 103 -14.23 -3.82 -5.13
C PRO A 103 -13.06 -3.07 -4.48
N ARG A 104 -12.40 -3.71 -3.52
CA ARG A 104 -11.16 -3.16 -2.93
C ARG A 104 -9.99 -3.34 -3.90
N ILE A 105 -9.67 -2.25 -4.59
CA ILE A 105 -8.47 -2.10 -5.43
C ILE A 105 -7.28 -1.82 -4.52
N LEU A 106 -6.19 -2.54 -4.71
CA LEU A 106 -4.97 -2.38 -3.91
C LEU A 106 -4.08 -1.31 -4.53
N ASP A 107 -3.74 -0.29 -3.75
CA ASP A 107 -2.72 0.68 -4.12
C ASP A 107 -1.32 0.13 -3.86
N THR A 108 -0.46 0.14 -4.87
CA THR A 108 0.83 -0.54 -4.85
C THR A 108 1.93 0.42 -5.27
N ASN A 109 2.93 0.59 -4.39
CA ASN A 109 4.12 1.37 -4.67
C ASN A 109 5.35 0.46 -4.76
N VAL A 110 6.25 0.78 -5.68
CA VAL A 110 7.56 0.14 -5.82
C VAL A 110 8.63 1.17 -5.53
N ILE A 111 9.57 0.83 -4.65
CA ILE A 111 10.76 1.63 -4.38
C ILE A 111 11.99 0.77 -4.57
N GLN A 112 13.02 1.37 -5.16
CA GLN A 112 14.34 0.76 -5.26
C GLN A 112 15.27 1.48 -4.27
N ILE A 113 15.94 0.71 -3.42
CA ILE A 113 16.77 1.24 -2.34
C ILE A 113 18.10 0.49 -2.21
N SER A 114 19.10 1.14 -1.63
CA SER A 114 20.34 0.50 -1.19
C SER A 114 20.20 -0.11 0.21
N VAL A 115 21.12 -0.99 0.60
CA VAL A 115 21.23 -1.48 1.98
C VAL A 115 21.43 -0.32 2.95
N GLU A 116 22.32 0.63 2.65
CA GLU A 116 22.50 1.83 3.48
C GLU A 116 21.18 2.59 3.72
N SER A 117 20.34 2.73 2.69
CA SER A 117 19.04 3.40 2.84
C SER A 117 18.09 2.62 3.74
N LEU A 118 18.11 1.28 3.62
CA LEU A 118 17.31 0.38 4.44
C LEU A 118 17.72 0.44 5.92
N GLU A 119 19.03 0.42 6.20
CA GLU A 119 19.59 0.55 7.57
C GLU A 119 19.27 1.92 8.20
N ASN A 120 19.26 2.97 7.38
CA ASN A 120 18.94 4.33 7.83
C ASN A 120 17.43 4.60 7.99
N GLY A 121 16.59 3.55 7.94
CA GLY A 121 15.18 3.66 8.28
C GLY A 121 14.32 4.33 7.20
N ILE A 122 14.70 4.23 5.91
CA ILE A 122 13.88 4.79 4.82
C ILE A 122 12.41 4.32 4.88
N LEU A 123 12.18 3.10 5.37
CA LEU A 123 10.85 2.51 5.49
C LEU A 123 9.96 3.21 6.53
N ASP A 124 10.51 3.97 7.47
CA ASP A 124 9.74 4.74 8.47
C ASP A 124 8.93 5.88 7.82
N SER A 125 9.35 6.31 6.63
CA SER A 125 8.64 7.32 5.85
C SER A 125 7.40 6.79 5.12
N TYR A 126 7.22 5.46 5.06
CA TYR A 126 6.12 4.81 4.35
C TYR A 126 5.11 4.24 5.33
N LYS A 127 3.83 4.49 5.08
CA LYS A 127 2.74 3.82 5.79
C LYS A 127 2.15 2.76 4.87
N THR A 128 2.37 1.49 5.20
CA THR A 128 1.89 0.38 4.39
C THR A 128 1.22 -0.70 5.20
N GLN A 129 0.31 -1.46 4.58
CA GLN A 129 -0.27 -2.65 5.21
C GLN A 129 0.58 -3.89 4.97
N VAL A 130 1.12 -4.04 3.76
CA VAL A 130 1.99 -5.15 3.39
C VAL A 130 3.31 -4.64 2.85
N LEU A 131 4.39 -4.92 3.58
CA LEU A 131 5.77 -4.67 3.14
C LEU A 131 6.30 -5.92 2.42
N ILE A 132 6.87 -5.76 1.23
CA ILE A 132 7.50 -6.85 0.49
C ILE A 132 8.93 -6.43 0.16
N ILE A 133 9.93 -7.09 0.72
CA ILE A 133 11.34 -6.84 0.42
C ILE A 133 11.82 -7.89 -0.57
N ILE A 134 12.37 -7.47 -1.70
CA ILE A 134 12.86 -8.33 -2.78
C ILE A 134 14.35 -8.06 -2.94
N GLY A 135 15.18 -9.09 -2.76
CA GLY A 135 16.63 -8.93 -2.84
C GLY A 135 17.37 -10.26 -2.83
N HIS A 136 18.64 -10.24 -3.22
CA HIS A 136 19.52 -11.41 -3.06
C HIS A 136 19.80 -11.66 -1.60
N GLY A 137 19.89 -12.93 -1.23
CA GLY A 137 20.13 -13.33 0.15
C GLY A 137 21.18 -14.41 0.24
N SER A 138 21.90 -14.40 1.35
CA SER A 138 22.90 -15.39 1.70
C SER A 138 22.62 -15.91 3.10
N GLU A 139 23.40 -16.89 3.56
CA GLU A 139 23.31 -17.34 4.95
C GLU A 139 23.52 -16.20 5.96
N GLU A 140 24.26 -15.16 5.58
CA GLU A 140 24.66 -14.07 6.47
C GLU A 140 23.70 -12.88 6.46
N GLY A 141 22.86 -12.71 5.43
CA GLY A 141 21.98 -11.55 5.31
C GLY A 141 21.45 -11.29 3.90
N LEU A 142 20.77 -10.15 3.73
CA LEU A 142 20.42 -9.63 2.40
C LEU A 142 21.61 -8.89 1.80
N ASN A 143 21.88 -9.16 0.53
CA ASN A 143 22.99 -8.58 -0.20
C ASN A 143 22.47 -7.41 -1.05
N GLY A 144 23.13 -6.26 -0.93
CA GLY A 144 23.08 -5.21 -1.94
C GLY A 144 24.19 -5.40 -2.98
N GLU A 145 24.40 -4.38 -3.81
CA GLU A 145 25.41 -4.42 -4.87
C GLU A 145 26.84 -4.53 -4.32
N ASN A 146 27.13 -3.81 -3.23
CA ASN A 146 28.47 -3.69 -2.65
C ASN A 146 28.51 -3.93 -1.14
N ASP A 147 27.36 -4.20 -0.54
CA ASP A 147 27.14 -4.25 0.90
C ASP A 147 26.15 -5.37 1.26
N LYS A 148 26.00 -5.59 2.56
CA LYS A 148 25.13 -6.65 3.09
C LYS A 148 24.55 -6.21 4.42
N ILE A 149 23.26 -6.41 4.60
CA ILE A 149 22.57 -6.25 5.88
C ILE A 149 22.38 -7.61 6.57
N PRO A 150 22.90 -7.81 7.79
CA PRO A 150 22.72 -9.06 8.53
C PRO A 150 21.24 -9.39 8.81
N TRP A 151 20.91 -10.67 8.91
CA TRP A 151 19.54 -11.10 9.18
C TRP A 151 18.97 -10.55 10.50
N ASP A 152 19.80 -10.41 11.54
CA ASP A 152 19.39 -9.84 12.83
C ASP A 152 18.91 -8.37 12.66
N ASP A 153 19.56 -7.61 11.77
CA ASP A 153 19.19 -6.22 11.49
C ASP A 153 17.92 -6.17 10.61
N VAL A 154 17.76 -7.11 9.68
CA VAL A 154 16.52 -7.26 8.89
C VAL A 154 15.32 -7.60 9.78
N GLU A 155 15.49 -8.52 10.73
CA GLU A 155 14.46 -8.88 11.72
C GLU A 155 14.04 -7.65 12.54
N LYS A 156 15.01 -6.85 12.97
CA LYS A 156 14.75 -5.61 13.69
C LYS A 156 13.98 -4.61 12.84
N ILE A 157 14.37 -4.40 11.57
CA ILE A 157 13.65 -3.51 10.64
C ILE A 157 12.20 -3.95 10.48
N ILE A 158 11.94 -5.25 10.32
CA ILE A 158 10.58 -5.77 10.18
C ILE A 158 9.77 -5.57 11.45
N THR A 159 10.39 -5.75 12.61
CA THR A 159 9.75 -5.58 13.92
C THR A 159 9.42 -4.12 14.21
N ASP A 160 10.32 -3.21 13.86
CA ASP A 160 10.18 -1.78 14.11
C ASP A 160 9.27 -1.09 13.06
N ASN A 161 9.09 -1.70 11.88
CA ASN A 161 8.25 -1.15 10.82
C ASN A 161 6.74 -1.19 11.16
N SER A 162 6.00 -0.23 10.63
CA SER A 162 4.54 -0.11 10.86
C SER A 162 3.67 -1.08 10.05
N ALA A 163 4.25 -1.89 9.16
CA ALA A 163 3.51 -2.82 8.32
C ALA A 163 2.78 -3.89 9.14
N LYS A 164 1.53 -4.16 8.76
CA LYS A 164 0.74 -5.23 9.39
C LYS A 164 1.32 -6.60 9.05
N TYR A 165 1.85 -6.75 7.84
CA TYR A 165 2.49 -7.96 7.37
C TYR A 165 3.75 -7.62 6.58
N SER A 166 4.75 -8.47 6.70
CA SER A 166 6.02 -8.33 5.99
C SER A 166 6.33 -9.62 5.24
N ILE A 167 6.82 -9.51 4.02
CA ILE A 167 7.23 -10.66 3.22
C ILE A 167 8.62 -10.37 2.68
N ILE A 168 9.53 -11.32 2.80
CA ILE A 168 10.88 -11.20 2.24
C ILE A 168 11.03 -12.23 1.13
N ALA A 169 11.17 -11.76 -0.11
CA ALA A 169 11.48 -12.54 -1.29
C ALA A 169 13.00 -12.60 -1.44
N SER A 170 13.63 -13.55 -0.74
CA SER A 170 15.08 -13.74 -0.81
C SER A 170 15.49 -15.17 -0.45
N CYS A 171 16.60 -15.63 -1.02
CA CYS A 171 17.27 -16.85 -0.58
C CYS A 171 17.63 -16.73 0.91
N PHE A 172 17.34 -17.73 1.74
CA PHE A 172 17.61 -17.73 3.19
C PHE A 172 16.75 -16.77 4.05
N SER A 173 15.72 -16.15 3.46
CA SER A 173 14.83 -15.23 4.19
C SER A 173 14.02 -15.88 5.32
N GLU A 174 13.91 -17.21 5.34
CA GLU A 174 13.34 -17.93 6.49
C GLU A 174 14.10 -17.65 7.78
N ARG A 175 15.39 -17.26 7.70
CA ARG A 175 16.19 -16.92 8.89
C ARG A 175 15.64 -15.70 9.62
N ALA A 176 15.36 -14.61 8.90
CA ALA A 176 14.86 -13.37 9.51
C ALA A 176 13.36 -13.41 9.89
N THR A 177 12.61 -14.43 9.44
CA THR A 177 11.16 -14.49 9.63
C THR A 177 10.70 -15.65 10.52
N LYS A 178 11.62 -16.55 10.91
CA LYS A 178 11.32 -17.81 11.59
C LYS A 178 10.40 -17.67 12.81
N ASP A 179 10.64 -16.63 13.61
CA ASP A 179 9.95 -16.41 14.90
C ASP A 179 9.02 -15.19 14.86
N LEU A 180 8.88 -14.54 13.69
CA LEU A 180 8.04 -13.35 13.49
C LEU A 180 6.64 -13.74 12.99
N PRO A 181 5.57 -13.55 13.80
CA PRO A 181 4.24 -14.03 13.46
C PRO A 181 3.58 -13.28 12.29
N ASN A 182 4.07 -12.09 11.97
CA ASN A 182 3.59 -11.24 10.88
C ASN A 182 4.54 -11.22 9.67
N ALA A 183 5.58 -12.06 9.66
CA ALA A 183 6.56 -12.09 8.58
C ALA A 183 6.57 -13.44 7.86
N ILE A 184 6.81 -13.42 6.55
CA ILE A 184 6.95 -14.62 5.72
C ILE A 184 8.26 -14.56 4.96
N GLY A 185 9.09 -15.58 5.15
CA GLY A 185 10.28 -15.83 4.35
C GLY A 185 10.23 -17.22 3.74
N PHE A 186 11.10 -17.46 2.77
CA PHE A 186 11.05 -18.64 1.93
C PHE A 186 12.33 -19.47 2.05
N PRO A 187 12.24 -20.72 2.55
CA PRO A 187 13.40 -21.59 2.67
C PRO A 187 13.92 -22.02 1.31
N ASN A 188 15.16 -21.65 1.00
CA ASN A 188 15.89 -22.08 -0.20
C ASN A 188 15.14 -21.88 -1.53
N ILE A 189 14.24 -20.90 -1.61
CA ILE A 189 13.63 -20.53 -2.89
C ILE A 189 14.67 -19.68 -3.63
N ILE A 190 15.39 -20.34 -4.54
CA ILE A 190 16.45 -19.76 -5.39
C ILE A 190 15.85 -18.96 -6.56
N ASP A 191 14.56 -19.15 -6.85
CA ASP A 191 13.89 -18.64 -8.05
C ASP A 191 12.91 -17.52 -7.71
N GLY A 192 13.24 -16.30 -8.18
CA GLY A 192 12.41 -15.11 -8.06
C GLY A 192 11.00 -15.29 -8.63
N ILE A 193 10.84 -16.10 -9.68
CA ILE A 193 9.54 -16.38 -10.31
C ILE A 193 8.63 -17.17 -9.37
N VAL A 194 9.18 -18.17 -8.66
CA VAL A 194 8.40 -18.98 -7.71
C VAL A 194 8.02 -18.14 -6.51
N ALA A 195 8.96 -17.35 -5.97
CA ALA A 195 8.69 -16.43 -4.87
C ALA A 195 7.59 -15.42 -5.25
N ALA A 196 7.66 -14.81 -6.43
CA ALA A 196 6.67 -13.87 -6.93
C ALA A 196 5.25 -14.45 -6.99
N ASN A 197 5.10 -15.69 -7.48
CA ASN A 197 3.80 -16.35 -7.57
C ASN A 197 3.24 -16.70 -6.18
N ILE A 198 4.08 -17.15 -5.25
CA ILE A 198 3.64 -17.45 -3.88
C ILE A 198 3.22 -16.16 -3.16
N ILE A 199 4.01 -15.08 -3.30
CA ILE A 199 3.68 -13.76 -2.76
C ILE A 199 2.35 -13.28 -3.31
N SER A 200 2.14 -13.37 -4.63
CA SER A 200 0.88 -12.99 -5.27
C SER A 200 -0.30 -13.77 -4.69
N ALA A 201 -0.16 -15.09 -4.52
CA ALA A 201 -1.20 -15.93 -3.93
C ALA A 201 -1.49 -15.58 -2.46
N ILE A 202 -0.45 -15.27 -1.67
CA ILE A 202 -0.57 -14.81 -0.29
C ILE A 202 -1.35 -13.49 -0.24
N LEU A 203 -0.97 -12.51 -1.06
CA LEU A 203 -1.64 -11.22 -1.16
C LEU A 203 -3.12 -11.38 -1.51
N PHE A 204 -3.43 -12.25 -2.48
CA PHE A 204 -4.82 -12.50 -2.88
C PHE A 204 -5.65 -13.09 -1.75
N LYS A 205 -5.09 -14.02 -0.98
CA LYS A 205 -5.77 -14.61 0.18
C LYS A 205 -5.98 -13.60 1.31
N MET A 206 -4.93 -12.86 1.66
CA MET A 206 -4.98 -11.88 2.76
C MET A 206 -6.01 -10.79 2.50
N VAL A 207 -6.16 -10.38 1.24
CA VAL A 207 -7.10 -9.32 0.85
C VAL A 207 -8.53 -9.85 0.69
N GLY A 208 -8.70 -11.12 0.29
CA GLY A 208 -10.01 -11.78 0.30
C GLY A 208 -10.65 -11.88 1.69
N GLU A 209 -9.83 -12.07 2.73
CA GLU A 209 -10.26 -12.11 4.13
C GLU A 209 -10.62 -10.72 4.70
N THR A 210 -10.00 -9.64 4.23
CA THR A 210 -10.33 -8.27 4.68
C THR A 210 -11.71 -7.80 4.19
N THR A 211 -12.22 -8.34 3.08
CA THR A 211 -13.59 -8.10 2.59
C THR A 211 -14.67 -8.76 3.47
N LEU A 212 -14.31 -9.73 4.32
CA LEU A 212 -15.26 -10.41 5.22
C LEU A 212 -15.46 -9.68 6.56
N PHE A 213 -14.66 -8.66 6.87
CA PHE A 213 -14.88 -7.77 8.02
C PHE A 213 -15.65 -6.51 7.60
N ILE A 214 -16.88 -6.70 7.12
CA ILE A 214 -17.86 -5.62 7.06
C ILE A 214 -18.47 -5.49 8.47
N ASN A 215 -18.19 -4.36 9.11
CA ASN A 215 -18.93 -3.69 10.18
C ASN A 215 -19.84 -4.56 11.07
N CYS A 216 -19.41 -4.80 12.30
CA CYS A 216 -20.32 -4.88 13.45
C CYS A 216 -20.61 -3.48 13.97
#